data_AF-A0A182VPM9-F1
#
_entry.id   AF-A0A182VPM9-F1
#
_cell.length_a   1.000
_cell.length_b   1.000
_cell.length_c   1.000
_cell.angle_alpha   90.00
_cell.angle_beta   90.00
_cell.angle_gamma   90.00
#
_symmetry.space_group_name_H-M   'P 1'
#
loop_
_entity.id
_entity.type
_entity.pdbx_description
1 polymer ?
#
loop_
_entity_poly.entity_id
_entity_poly.type
_entity_poly.pdbx_seq_one_letter_code
_entity_poly.pdbx_strand_id
1 'polypeptide(L)'
;MDQCIALINAEWPRSYTARLWSLESSKETLPTSFVLTTSVKNETIVLAHAKLSPIPADRDAVFVESVVVAREHRGQGIGRLLMQEVERHCFNCLHLKKIYLSTIDQEAFYAKLGYKLCSAINIFGSRPTLNKSTKKIWMFKSANSWTSNE
;
A
#
# COMPACT_ATOMS: atom_id res chain seq x y z
N MET A 1 17.50 2.58 3.09
CA MET A 1 16.94 1.27 2.70
C MET A 1 16.72 0.38 3.92
N ASP A 2 17.74 0.15 4.76
CA ASP A 2 17.69 -0.82 5.87
C ASP A 2 16.58 -0.55 6.90
N GLN A 3 16.34 0.70 7.29
CA GLN A 3 15.25 1.05 8.20
C GLN A 3 13.88 0.62 7.65
N CYS A 4 13.66 0.74 6.33
CA CYS A 4 12.41 0.30 5.70
C CYS A 4 12.30 -1.22 5.67
N ILE A 5 13.41 -1.93 5.43
CA ILE A 5 13.45 -3.40 5.50
C ILE A 5 13.11 -3.87 6.91
N ALA A 6 13.73 -3.25 7.92
CA ALA A 6 13.46 -3.55 9.33
C ALA A 6 12.00 -3.30 9.70
N LEU A 7 11.43 -2.16 9.29
CA LEU A 7 10.02 -1.83 9.52
C LEU A 7 9.07 -2.90 8.98
N ILE A 8 9.24 -3.31 7.72
CA ILE A 8 8.34 -4.29 7.09
C ILE A 8 8.52 -5.67 7.73
N ASN A 9 9.76 -6.06 8.06
CA ASN A 9 10.06 -7.35 8.68
C ASN A 9 9.60 -7.44 10.14
N ALA A 10 9.50 -6.32 10.86
CA ALA A 10 8.94 -6.28 12.21
C ALA A 10 7.45 -6.67 12.23
N GLU A 11 6.71 -6.36 11.15
CA GLU A 11 5.30 -6.74 11.02
C GLU A 11 5.13 -8.12 10.36
N TRP A 12 5.88 -8.40 9.30
CA TRP A 12 5.81 -9.66 8.56
C TRP A 12 7.21 -10.23 8.31
N PRO A 13 7.72 -11.11 9.18
CA PRO A 13 9.08 -11.63 9.06
C PRO A 13 9.34 -12.37 7.73
N ARG A 14 10.35 -11.93 6.99
CA ARG A 14 10.92 -12.58 5.79
C ARG A 14 12.43 -12.35 5.76
N SER A 15 13.14 -13.02 4.84
CA SER A 15 14.58 -12.79 4.66
C SER A 15 14.86 -11.35 4.24
N TYR A 16 16.00 -10.81 4.67
CA TYR A 16 16.48 -9.48 4.28
C TYR A 16 16.50 -9.32 2.76
N THR A 17 17.06 -10.30 2.03
CA THR A 17 17.15 -10.29 0.57
C THR A 17 15.78 -10.21 -0.11
N ALA A 18 14.76 -10.89 0.42
CA ALA A 18 13.41 -10.80 -0.13
C ALA A 18 12.80 -9.39 0.03
N ARG A 19 13.10 -8.70 1.14
CA ARG A 19 12.68 -7.31 1.33
C ARG A 19 13.46 -6.33 0.47
N LEU A 20 14.78 -6.52 0.39
CA LEU A 20 15.65 -5.72 -0.46
C LEU A 20 15.17 -5.76 -1.92
N TRP A 21 15.00 -6.96 -2.50
CA TRP A 21 14.50 -7.10 -3.87
C TRP A 21 13.12 -6.48 -4.09
N SER A 22 12.23 -6.58 -3.10
CA SER A 22 10.92 -5.93 -3.18
C SER A 22 11.02 -4.41 -3.26
N LEU A 23 11.95 -3.81 -2.51
CA LEU A 23 12.17 -2.36 -2.52
C LEU A 23 12.96 -1.91 -3.76
N GLU A 24 13.98 -2.66 -4.19
CA GLU A 24 14.75 -2.40 -5.41
C GLU A 24 13.92 -2.49 -6.69
N SER A 25 12.80 -3.22 -6.65
CA SER A 25 11.86 -3.27 -7.79
C SER A 25 11.10 -1.95 -8.01
N SER A 26 11.19 -0.98 -7.09
CA SER A 26 10.50 0.30 -7.15
C SER A 26 10.94 1.14 -8.37
N LYS A 27 9.97 1.78 -9.03
CA LYS A 27 10.14 2.62 -10.21
C LYS A 27 9.26 3.87 -10.10
N GLU A 28 9.49 4.85 -10.97
CA GLU A 28 8.60 6.02 -11.15
C GLU A 28 7.21 5.65 -11.69
N THR A 29 7.03 4.41 -12.18
CA THR A 29 5.75 3.89 -12.70
C THR A 29 5.12 2.86 -11.78
N LEU A 30 5.21 1.56 -12.11
CA LEU A 30 4.78 0.46 -11.25
C LEU A 30 5.76 -0.72 -11.43
N PRO A 31 6.11 -1.44 -10.34
CA PRO A 31 5.72 -1.20 -8.96
C PRO A 31 6.47 0.00 -8.33
N THR A 32 5.91 0.59 -7.28
CA THR A 32 6.47 1.77 -6.59
C THR A 32 6.33 1.65 -5.09
N SER A 33 7.39 1.92 -4.33
CA SER A 33 7.36 1.91 -2.87
C SER A 33 7.30 3.33 -2.33
N PHE A 34 6.29 3.60 -1.49
CA PHE A 34 6.13 4.82 -0.73
C PHE A 34 6.74 4.64 0.64
N VAL A 35 7.60 5.57 1.06
CA VAL A 35 8.22 5.59 2.37
C VAL A 35 8.00 6.97 2.97
N LEU A 36 7.25 7.03 4.06
CA LEU A 36 7.07 8.26 4.82
C LEU A 36 8.20 8.39 5.82
N THR A 37 8.92 9.51 5.78
CA THR A 37 10.07 9.77 6.64
C THR A 37 9.89 11.06 7.44
N THR A 38 10.68 11.18 8.50
CA THR A 38 10.89 12.45 9.22
C THR A 38 12.38 12.68 9.41
N SER A 39 12.76 13.93 9.66
CA SER A 39 14.13 14.33 9.97
C SER A 39 14.20 14.78 11.43
N VAL A 40 14.99 14.08 12.23
CA VAL A 40 15.24 14.42 13.64
C VAL A 40 16.75 14.54 13.82
N LYS A 41 17.24 15.70 14.25
CA LYS A 41 18.69 15.95 14.47
C LYS A 41 19.57 15.56 13.27
N ASN A 42 19.12 15.88 12.04
CA ASN A 42 19.76 15.51 10.77
C ASN A 42 19.78 14.00 10.44
N GLU A 43 19.06 13.16 11.19
CA GLU A 43 18.87 11.76 10.85
C GLU A 43 17.49 11.54 10.22
N THR A 44 17.46 10.80 9.10
CA THR A 44 16.21 10.40 8.46
C THR A 44 15.68 9.14 9.14
N ILE A 45 14.45 9.21 9.61
CA ILE A 45 13.74 8.12 10.28
C ILE A 45 12.57 7.68 9.40
N VAL A 46 12.47 6.37 9.14
CA VAL A 46 11.35 5.78 8.41
C VAL A 46 10.16 5.55 9.35
N LEU A 47 9.02 6.16 9.03
CA LEU A 47 7.79 6.11 9.84
C LEU A 47 6.78 5.09 9.31
N ALA A 48 6.67 4.96 7.99
CA ALA A 48 5.69 4.10 7.36
C ALA A 48 6.10 3.70 5.94
N HIS A 49 5.53 2.61 5.45
CA HIS A 49 5.75 2.10 4.10
C HIS A 49 4.43 1.63 3.47
N ALA A 50 4.29 1.80 2.16
CA ALA A 50 3.29 1.13 1.33
C ALA A 50 3.90 0.78 -0.04
N LYS A 51 3.44 -0.29 -0.68
CA LYS A 51 3.88 -0.67 -2.02
C LYS A 51 2.70 -0.68 -2.99
N LEU A 52 2.89 -0.06 -4.14
CA LEU A 52 2.03 -0.12 -5.31
C LEU A 52 2.51 -1.24 -6.23
N SER A 53 1.63 -2.16 -6.57
CA SER A 53 1.89 -3.26 -7.48
C SER A 53 0.90 -3.26 -8.64
N PRO A 54 1.37 -3.46 -9.89
CA PRO A 54 0.49 -3.46 -11.05
C PRO A 54 -0.45 -4.67 -11.03
N ILE A 55 -1.65 -4.49 -11.60
CA ILE A 55 -2.60 -5.59 -11.81
C ILE A 55 -2.58 -5.92 -13.31
N PRO A 56 -1.98 -7.06 -13.74
CA PRO A 56 -1.81 -7.34 -15.17
C PRO A 56 -3.11 -7.36 -15.98
N ALA A 57 -4.22 -7.74 -15.35
CA ALA A 57 -5.54 -7.82 -15.96
C ALA A 57 -6.32 -6.48 -15.98
N ASP A 58 -5.86 -5.45 -15.25
CA ASP A 58 -6.55 -4.16 -15.13
C ASP A 58 -5.51 -3.02 -15.09
N ARG A 59 -5.23 -2.42 -16.24
CA ARG A 59 -4.23 -1.34 -16.39
C ARG A 59 -4.67 0.00 -15.79
N ASP A 60 -5.98 0.15 -15.53
CA ASP A 60 -6.54 1.35 -14.90
C ASP A 60 -6.57 1.22 -13.37
N ALA A 61 -6.01 0.14 -12.81
CA ALA A 61 -6.01 -0.12 -11.39
C ALA A 61 -4.65 -0.54 -10.83
N VAL A 62 -4.51 -0.40 -9.51
CA VAL A 62 -3.31 -0.79 -8.76
C VAL A 62 -3.68 -1.56 -7.51
N PHE A 63 -2.79 -2.44 -7.08
CA PHE A 63 -2.90 -3.11 -5.79
C PHE A 63 -1.94 -2.47 -4.78
N VAL A 64 -2.48 -1.98 -3.67
CA VAL A 64 -1.71 -1.47 -2.53
C VAL A 64 -1.45 -2.62 -1.56
N GLU A 65 -0.18 -2.85 -1.24
CA GLU A 65 0.25 -3.91 -0.33
C GLU A 65 1.34 -3.47 0.63
N SER A 66 1.61 -4.30 1.64
CA SER A 66 2.66 -4.06 2.65
C SER A 66 2.55 -2.68 3.32
N VAL A 67 1.32 -2.22 3.57
CA VAL A 67 1.03 -0.97 4.29
C VAL A 67 1.33 -1.15 5.77
N VAL A 68 2.32 -0.44 6.29
CA VAL A 68 2.76 -0.59 7.67
C VAL A 68 3.22 0.76 8.23
N VAL A 69 2.89 1.00 9.49
CA VAL A 69 3.39 2.13 10.30
C VAL A 69 4.23 1.56 11.44
N ALA A 70 5.38 2.19 11.71
CA ALA A 70 6.24 1.88 12.85
C ALA A 70 5.40 1.85 14.13
N ARG A 71 5.61 0.83 14.97
CA ARG A 71 4.69 0.48 16.07
C ARG A 71 4.53 1.61 17.07
N GLU A 72 5.64 2.25 17.41
CA GLU A 72 5.79 3.42 18.26
C GLU A 72 5.08 4.68 17.71
N HIS A 73 4.75 4.69 16.42
CA HIS A 73 4.12 5.81 15.74
C HIS A 73 2.67 5.53 15.29
N ARG A 74 2.09 4.39 15.71
CA ARG A 74 0.68 4.06 15.44
C ARG A 74 -0.25 4.96 16.26
N GLY A 75 -1.46 5.17 15.74
CA GLY A 75 -2.48 6.03 16.37
C GLY A 75 -2.25 7.54 16.20
N GLN A 76 -1.16 7.94 15.55
CA GLN A 76 -0.77 9.36 15.38
C GLN A 76 -1.19 9.94 14.01
N GLY A 77 -2.09 9.27 13.28
CA GLY A 77 -2.55 9.72 11.96
C GLY A 77 -1.60 9.41 10.77
N ILE A 78 -0.40 8.87 11.03
CA ILE A 78 0.62 8.58 9.99
C ILE A 78 0.09 7.64 8.90
N GLY A 79 -0.64 6.58 9.27
CA GLY A 79 -1.23 5.67 8.28
C GLY A 79 -2.23 6.36 7.36
N ARG A 80 -3.00 7.32 7.89
CA ARG A 80 -3.91 8.14 7.08
C ARG A 80 -3.13 9.01 6.11
N LEU A 81 -2.10 9.72 6.60
CA LEU A 81 -1.25 10.57 5.76
C LEU A 81 -0.59 9.78 4.63
N LEU A 82 0.00 8.62 4.95
CA LEU A 82 0.60 7.73 3.96
C LEU A 82 -0.42 7.33 2.87
N MET A 83 -1.61 6.87 3.27
CA MET A 83 -2.63 6.44 2.31
C MET A 83 -3.17 7.62 1.48
N GLN A 84 -3.29 8.82 2.04
CA GLN A 84 -3.68 10.01 1.28
C GLN A 84 -2.67 10.36 0.20
N GLU A 85 -1.38 10.30 0.50
CA GLU A 85 -0.32 10.54 -0.51
C GLU A 85 -0.28 9.43 -1.56
N VAL A 86 -0.48 8.18 -1.16
CA VAL A 86 -0.62 7.04 -2.10
C VAL A 86 -1.81 7.27 -3.04
N GLU A 87 -2.98 7.60 -2.50
CA GLU A 87 -4.18 7.86 -3.29
C GLU A 87 -3.99 9.03 -4.25
N ARG A 88 -3.43 10.14 -3.77
CA ARG A 88 -3.10 11.32 -4.58
C ARG A 88 -2.17 10.95 -5.73
N HIS A 89 -1.12 10.18 -5.47
CA HIS A 89 -0.21 9.74 -6.53
C HIS A 89 -0.90 8.83 -7.55
N CYS A 90 -1.66 7.83 -7.08
CA CYS A 90 -2.38 6.92 -7.98
C CYS A 90 -3.36 7.65 -8.90
N PHE A 91 -4.16 8.58 -8.36
CA PHE A 91 -5.20 9.25 -9.14
C PHE A 91 -4.68 10.44 -9.94
N ASN A 92 -3.74 11.22 -9.40
CA ASN A 92 -3.32 12.48 -10.03
C ASN A 92 -2.03 12.34 -10.85
N CYS A 93 -1.12 11.42 -10.47
CA CYS A 93 0.15 11.24 -11.18
C CYS A 93 0.12 10.05 -12.14
N LEU A 94 -0.45 8.91 -11.71
CA LEU A 94 -0.55 7.71 -12.54
C LEU A 94 -1.88 7.65 -13.33
N HIS A 95 -2.81 8.56 -13.08
CA HIS A 95 -4.14 8.62 -13.72
C HIS A 95 -4.94 7.31 -13.65
N LEU A 96 -4.73 6.54 -12.58
CA LEU A 96 -5.47 5.31 -12.34
C LEU A 96 -6.91 5.63 -11.92
N LYS A 97 -7.83 4.72 -12.17
CA LYS A 97 -9.24 4.87 -11.81
C LYS A 97 -9.58 4.18 -10.51
N LYS A 98 -8.75 3.24 -10.06
CA LYS A 98 -9.06 2.38 -8.91
C LYS A 98 -7.85 1.90 -8.15
N ILE A 99 -7.98 1.83 -6.83
CA ILE A 99 -7.02 1.24 -5.92
C ILE A 99 -7.69 0.05 -5.24
N TYR A 100 -7.04 -1.10 -5.27
CA TYR A 100 -7.44 -2.30 -4.54
C TYR A 100 -6.47 -2.59 -3.41
N LEU A 101 -6.97 -3.23 -2.36
CA LEU A 101 -6.16 -3.81 -1.30
C LEU A 101 -6.86 -5.03 -0.69
N SER A 102 -6.10 -5.80 0.08
CA SER A 102 -6.65 -6.82 0.95
C SER A 102 -6.12 -6.65 2.36
N THR A 103 -6.95 -6.88 3.36
CA THR A 103 -6.57 -6.85 4.78
C THR A 103 -7.13 -8.07 5.51
N ILE A 104 -6.58 -8.38 6.69
CA ILE A 104 -7.11 -9.45 7.55
C ILE A 104 -7.97 -8.84 8.68
N ASP A 105 -7.58 -7.69 9.21
CA ASP A 105 -8.12 -7.12 10.45
C ASP A 105 -8.12 -5.57 10.49
N GLN A 106 -7.82 -4.90 9.37
CA GLN A 106 -7.76 -3.43 9.30
C GLN A 106 -8.87 -2.82 8.42
N GLU A 107 -9.97 -3.53 8.17
CA GLU A 107 -11.05 -3.06 7.32
C GLU A 107 -11.70 -1.76 7.84
N ALA A 108 -11.81 -1.61 9.16
CA ALA A 108 -12.33 -0.39 9.77
C ALA A 108 -11.44 0.83 9.52
N PHE A 109 -10.12 0.65 9.44
CA PHE A 109 -9.20 1.72 9.08
C PHE A 109 -9.42 2.17 7.63
N TYR A 110 -9.45 1.23 6.69
CA TYR A 110 -9.65 1.54 5.27
C TYR A 110 -11.06 2.07 4.99
N ALA A 111 -12.09 1.58 5.68
CA ALA A 111 -13.45 2.10 5.58
C ALA A 111 -13.54 3.59 5.96
N LYS A 112 -12.81 4.02 7.01
CA LYS A 112 -12.70 5.45 7.38
C LYS A 112 -12.01 6.30 6.31
N LEU A 113 -11.21 5.69 5.44
CA LEU A 113 -10.59 6.35 4.29
C LEU A 113 -11.49 6.31 3.03
N GLY A 114 -12.69 5.73 3.11
CA GLY A 114 -13.64 5.65 2.00
C GLY A 114 -13.47 4.42 1.11
N TYR A 115 -12.66 3.43 1.52
CA TYR A 115 -12.62 2.14 0.84
C TYR A 115 -13.91 1.35 1.10
N LYS A 116 -14.37 0.62 0.08
CA LYS A 116 -15.58 -0.22 0.12
C LYS A 116 -15.21 -1.68 -0.10
N LEU A 117 -15.99 -2.59 0.47
CA LEU A 117 -15.82 -4.03 0.25
C LEU A 117 -15.99 -4.38 -1.24
N CYS A 118 -15.23 -5.36 -1.73
CA CYS A 118 -15.39 -5.96 -3.05
C CYS A 118 -15.13 -7.47 -3.06
N SER A 119 -15.39 -8.10 -4.20
CA SER A 119 -14.94 -9.46 -4.47
C SER A 119 -13.41 -9.55 -4.50
N ALA A 120 -12.88 -10.73 -4.21
CA ALA A 120 -11.46 -11.02 -4.38
C ALA A 120 -11.03 -10.78 -5.84
N ILE A 121 -9.83 -10.24 -6.03
CA ILE A 121 -9.24 -10.02 -7.36
C ILE A 121 -7.97 -10.84 -7.54
N ASN A 122 -7.60 -11.09 -8.79
CA ASN A 122 -6.33 -11.74 -9.13
C ASN A 122 -5.28 -10.70 -9.51
N ILE A 123 -4.27 -10.55 -8.65
CA ILE A 123 -3.18 -9.58 -8.85
C ILE A 123 -2.00 -10.13 -9.68
N PHE A 124 -2.00 -11.44 -10.00
CA PHE A 124 -0.88 -12.12 -10.67
C PHE A 124 -1.19 -12.56 -12.12
N GLY A 125 -2.33 -12.14 -12.68
CA GLY A 125 -2.70 -12.41 -14.08
C GLY A 125 -3.49 -13.72 -14.29
N SER A 126 -3.65 -14.15 -15.55
CA SER A 126 -4.66 -15.11 -16.01
C SER A 126 -4.54 -16.55 -15.49
N ARG A 127 -3.50 -16.89 -14.72
CA ARG A 127 -3.44 -18.19 -14.03
C ARG A 127 -4.18 -18.06 -12.70
N PRO A 128 -5.31 -18.77 -12.50
CA PRO A 128 -6.00 -18.75 -11.22
C PRO A 128 -5.08 -19.39 -10.19
N THR A 129 -4.41 -18.56 -9.40
CA THR A 129 -3.85 -19.03 -8.14
C THR A 129 -5.02 -19.11 -7.18
N LEU A 130 -5.37 -20.33 -6.76
CA LEU A 130 -6.43 -20.52 -5.77
C LEU A 130 -6.01 -19.75 -4.52
N ASN A 131 -6.70 -18.65 -4.23
CA ASN A 131 -6.46 -17.91 -3.00
C ASN A 131 -6.98 -18.77 -1.84
N LYS A 132 -6.09 -19.57 -1.25
CA LYS A 132 -6.41 -20.47 -0.12
C LYS A 132 -6.70 -19.70 1.18
N SER A 133 -6.47 -18.39 1.22
CA SER A 133 -6.73 -17.57 2.40
C SER A 133 -8.15 -17.03 2.37
N THR A 134 -9.05 -17.71 3.06
CA THR A 134 -10.45 -17.28 3.26
C THR A 134 -10.61 -16.10 4.21
N LYS A 135 -9.52 -15.67 4.87
CA LYS A 135 -9.54 -14.59 5.88
C LYS A 135 -9.34 -13.19 5.31
N LYS A 136 -8.95 -13.06 4.04
CA LYS A 136 -8.70 -11.75 3.44
C LYS A 136 -10.00 -11.03 3.10
N ILE A 137 -10.18 -9.86 3.67
CA ILE A 137 -11.20 -8.88 3.30
C ILE A 137 -10.63 -8.04 2.16
N TRP A 138 -11.35 -7.99 1.05
CA TRP A 138 -10.95 -7.23 -0.14
C TRP A 138 -11.71 -5.91 -0.20
N MET A 139 -10.97 -4.85 -0.49
CA MET A 139 -11.53 -3.51 -0.54
C MET A 139 -11.00 -2.72 -1.73
N PHE A 140 -11.76 -1.73 -2.17
CA PHE A 140 -11.35 -0.83 -3.24
C PHE A 140 -11.79 0.61 -2.98
N LYS A 141 -11.12 1.55 -3.66
CA LYS A 141 -11.50 2.95 -3.76
C LYS A 141 -11.38 3.43 -5.21
N SER A 142 -12.32 4.24 -5.67
CA SER A 142 -12.35 4.77 -7.03
C SER A 142 -12.09 6.27 -7.06
N ALA A 143 -11.47 6.74 -8.14
CA ALA A 143 -11.09 8.15 -8.34
C ALA A 143 -12.27 9.12 -8.19
N ASN A 144 -13.49 8.73 -8.57
CA ASN A 144 -14.69 9.57 -8.51
C ASN A 144 -15.13 9.94 -7.07
N SER A 145 -14.47 9.40 -6.04
CA SER A 145 -14.66 9.81 -4.63
C SER A 145 -13.70 10.92 -4.19
N TRP A 146 -12.74 11.28 -5.04
CA TRP A 146 -11.75 12.35 -4.87
C TRP A 146 -12.14 13.58 -5.70
N THR A 147 -13.38 14.06 -5.55
CA THR A 147 -13.74 15.39 -6.06
C THR A 147 -13.55 16.42 -4.94
N SER A 148 -12.42 17.11 -5.02
CA SER A 148 -12.13 18.48 -4.58
C SER A 148 -12.56 18.90 -3.16
N ASN A 149 -11.60 18.84 -2.24
CA ASN A 149 -11.40 19.91 -1.26
C ASN A 149 -10.06 20.57 -1.63
N GLU A 150 -10.09 21.42 -2.66
CA GLU A 150 -9.14 22.54 -2.76
C GLU A 150 -9.69 23.72 -1.97
#